data_AF-A0A1F4UKI1-F1
#
_entry.id   AF-A0A1F4UKI1-F1
#
_cell.length_a   1.000
_cell.length_b   1.000
_cell.length_c   1.000
_cell.angle_alpha   90.00
_cell.angle_beta   90.00
_cell.angle_gamma   90.00
#
_symmetry.space_group_name_H-M   'P 1'
#
loop_
_entity.id
_entity.type
_entity.pdbx_description
1 polymer ?
#
loop_
_entity_poly.entity_id
_entity_poly.type
_entity_poly.pdbx_seq_one_letter_code
_entity_poly.pdbx_strand_id
1 'polypeptide(L)'
;MSIPIKTSVPTATGTWQGNGIIYKEYSEVTQREIGATRGDIKFSDDREFKHIDFNGQYGMIEGNRRITKSQPVLTFGLLELIHTNFNDCFAGLSVSDAGTYHEITDDLIIAPGDYHENITWAGVRDDDKYALIQLLNVLGDGKIEFNIKAHEDIVLDIQYTAHYAKESMDSPPWRIRLED
;
A
#
# COMPACT_ATOMS: atom_id res chain seq x y z
N MET A 1 44.41 5.99 -8.05
CA MET A 1 44.16 5.56 -6.65
C MET A 1 43.26 4.34 -6.74
N SER A 2 43.81 3.15 -6.52
CA SER A 2 43.10 1.88 -6.76
C SER A 2 42.18 1.59 -5.57
N ILE A 3 40.87 1.50 -5.78
CA ILE A 3 39.92 1.12 -4.74
C ILE A 3 40.14 -0.38 -4.43
N PRO A 4 40.45 -0.77 -3.19
CA PRO A 4 40.63 -2.18 -2.86
C PRO A 4 39.30 -2.91 -3.00
N ILE A 5 39.29 -3.95 -3.85
CA ILE A 5 38.14 -4.86 -3.99
C ILE A 5 38.03 -5.66 -2.69
N LYS A 6 36.93 -5.46 -1.95
CA LYS A 6 36.63 -6.20 -0.72
C LYS A 6 36.36 -7.66 -1.10
N THR A 7 37.21 -8.58 -0.66
CA THR A 7 37.11 -10.04 -0.92
C THR A 7 36.23 -10.78 0.09
N SER A 8 35.65 -10.09 1.06
CA SER A 8 34.70 -10.65 2.02
C SER A 8 33.32 -10.79 1.39
N VAL A 9 32.66 -11.93 1.61
CA VAL A 9 31.22 -12.10 1.30
C VAL A 9 30.46 -10.98 2.02
N PRO A 10 29.61 -10.21 1.33
CA PRO A 10 28.80 -9.19 1.98
C PRO A 10 27.81 -9.88 2.94
N THR A 11 27.85 -9.49 4.22
CA THR A 11 26.80 -9.85 5.17
C THR A 11 25.65 -8.87 4.99
N ALA A 12 24.44 -9.39 4.78
CA ALA A 12 23.25 -8.55 4.76
C ALA A 12 22.93 -8.08 6.19
N THR A 13 22.50 -6.83 6.35
CA THR A 13 22.08 -6.24 7.63
C THR A 13 20.96 -5.25 7.34
N GLY A 14 19.90 -5.25 8.15
CA GLY A 14 18.71 -4.44 7.90
C GLY A 14 17.78 -5.08 6.85
N THR A 15 17.80 -6.41 6.72
CA THR A 15 16.88 -7.12 5.82
C THR A 15 15.47 -7.15 6.39
N TRP A 16 14.48 -6.98 5.52
CA TRP A 16 13.08 -6.96 5.92
C TRP A 16 12.51 -8.36 5.79
N GLN A 17 11.82 -8.81 6.82
CA GLN A 17 11.09 -10.06 6.82
C GLN A 17 9.70 -9.82 6.22
N GLY A 18 9.23 -10.77 5.40
CA GLY A 18 7.92 -10.67 4.75
C GLY A 18 6.73 -10.79 5.71
N ASN A 19 6.98 -11.15 6.97
CA ASN A 19 5.96 -11.18 8.01
C ASN A 19 5.58 -9.75 8.39
N GLY A 20 4.31 -9.38 8.23
CA GLY A 20 3.84 -8.08 8.65
C GLY A 20 2.33 -7.98 8.80
N ILE A 21 1.92 -6.93 9.51
CA ILE A 21 0.52 -6.64 9.84
C ILE A 21 0.08 -5.40 9.06
N ILE A 22 -1.18 -5.38 8.63
CA ILE A 22 -1.80 -4.22 8.00
C ILE A 22 -2.61 -3.45 9.04
N TYR A 23 -2.26 -2.18 9.20
CA TYR A 23 -2.95 -1.23 10.06
C TYR A 23 -3.73 -0.23 9.21
N LYS A 24 -4.96 0.04 9.64
CA LYS A 24 -5.76 1.21 9.30
C LYS A 24 -5.46 2.32 10.30
N GLU A 25 -5.31 3.54 9.80
CA GLU A 25 -5.06 4.76 10.58
C GLU A 25 -3.92 4.63 11.60
N TYR A 26 -2.77 4.10 11.15
CA TYR A 26 -1.60 3.92 12.00
C TYR A 26 -1.09 5.26 12.55
N SER A 27 -0.84 5.30 13.87
CA SER A 27 -0.51 6.49 14.66
C SER A 27 -1.65 7.49 14.87
N GLU A 28 -2.89 7.14 14.50
CA GLU A 28 -4.08 7.96 14.79
C GLU A 28 -4.93 7.36 15.92
N VAL A 29 -5.87 8.15 16.46
CA VAL A 29 -6.78 7.67 17.53
C VAL A 29 -7.72 6.56 17.08
N THR A 30 -7.97 6.47 15.78
CA THR A 30 -8.82 5.47 15.11
C THR A 30 -8.03 4.26 14.64
N GLN A 31 -6.76 4.12 15.05
CA GLN A 31 -5.90 3.01 14.64
C GLN A 31 -6.57 1.65 14.88
N ARG A 32 -6.53 0.80 13.86
CA ARG A 32 -7.10 -0.54 13.90
C ARG A 32 -6.28 -1.53 13.07
N GLU A 33 -6.18 -2.77 13.52
CA GLU A 33 -5.65 -3.87 12.72
C GLU A 33 -6.73 -4.40 11.77
N ILE A 34 -6.41 -4.45 10.46
CA ILE A 34 -7.35 -4.98 9.45
C ILE A 34 -7.38 -6.51 9.50
N GLY A 35 -6.22 -7.15 9.75
CA GLY A 35 -6.14 -8.58 9.97
C GLY A 35 -4.84 -9.21 9.49
N ALA A 36 -4.78 -10.53 9.60
CA ALA A 36 -3.65 -11.32 9.11
C ALA A 36 -3.59 -11.38 7.58
N THR A 37 -2.40 -11.13 7.03
CA THR A 37 -2.12 -11.26 5.60
C THR A 37 -1.65 -12.68 5.25
N ARG A 38 -1.94 -13.13 4.02
CA ARG A 38 -1.41 -14.38 3.47
C ARG A 38 -0.88 -14.15 2.06
N GLY A 39 0.33 -14.66 1.82
CA GLY A 39 1.00 -14.54 0.53
C GLY A 39 1.87 -13.30 0.44
N ASP A 40 2.07 -12.83 -0.79
CA ASP A 40 2.96 -11.71 -1.06
C ASP A 40 2.26 -10.37 -0.76
N ILE A 41 3.02 -9.45 -0.19
CA ILE A 41 2.63 -8.05 -0.03
C ILE A 41 3.47 -7.25 -1.02
N LYS A 42 2.81 -6.47 -1.85
CA LYS A 42 3.47 -5.69 -2.90
C LYS A 42 3.06 -4.23 -2.81
N PHE A 43 4.06 -3.41 -2.51
CA PHE A 43 4.01 -1.97 -2.71
C PHE A 43 4.63 -1.62 -4.07
N SER A 44 3.96 -0.78 -4.85
CA SER A 44 4.46 -0.26 -6.11
C SER A 44 4.05 1.19 -6.31
N ASP A 45 4.96 2.01 -6.83
CA ASP A 45 4.68 3.39 -7.24
C ASP A 45 4.96 3.53 -8.73
N ASP A 46 3.89 3.66 -9.53
CA ASP A 46 3.96 3.85 -10.98
C ASP A 46 4.37 5.29 -11.31
N ARG A 47 5.68 5.50 -11.47
CA ARG A 47 6.28 6.81 -11.73
C ARG A 47 6.60 7.01 -13.19
N GLU A 48 6.03 8.07 -13.76
CA GLU A 48 6.38 8.51 -15.11
C GLU A 48 7.41 9.64 -15.06
N PHE A 49 8.48 9.50 -15.85
CA PHE A 49 9.52 10.50 -15.98
C PHE A 49 9.44 11.14 -17.36
N LYS A 50 9.27 12.46 -17.39
CA LYS A 50 9.35 13.25 -18.61
C LYS A 50 10.71 13.95 -18.70
N HIS A 51 11.37 13.75 -19.84
CA HIS A 51 12.56 14.50 -20.21
C HIS A 51 12.17 15.83 -20.86
N ILE A 52 12.92 16.90 -20.56
CA ILE A 52 12.73 18.22 -21.17
C ILE A 52 13.82 18.39 -22.23
N ASP A 53 13.39 18.32 -23.49
CA ASP A 53 14.24 18.51 -24.66
C ASP A 53 14.50 19.99 -24.97
N PHE A 54 15.72 20.33 -25.38
CA PHE A 54 16.07 21.65 -25.91
C PHE A 54 17.03 21.54 -27.11
N ASN A 55 17.05 22.57 -27.95
CA ASN A 55 17.81 22.57 -29.20
C ASN A 55 19.32 22.46 -28.95
N GLY A 56 19.96 21.52 -29.66
CA GLY A 56 21.41 21.31 -29.57
C GLY A 56 21.85 20.29 -28.51
N GLN A 57 20.93 19.66 -27.79
CA GLN A 57 21.27 18.54 -26.90
C GLN A 57 21.66 17.30 -27.73
N TYR A 58 22.69 16.59 -27.27
CA TYR A 58 23.14 15.33 -27.88
C TYR A 58 22.57 14.09 -27.18
N GLY A 59 21.86 14.26 -26.07
CA GLY A 59 21.30 13.16 -25.29
C GLY A 59 20.72 13.61 -23.96
N MET A 60 20.52 12.64 -23.06
CA MET A 60 20.02 12.89 -21.70
C MET A 60 21.05 13.70 -20.90
N ILE A 61 20.59 14.81 -20.32
CA ILE A 61 21.41 15.70 -19.50
C ILE A 61 20.94 15.59 -18.04
N GLU A 62 21.89 15.58 -17.11
CA GLU A 62 21.61 15.58 -15.68
C GLU A 62 20.72 16.78 -15.30
N GLY A 63 19.70 16.55 -14.47
CA GLY A 63 18.77 17.60 -14.03
C GLY A 63 17.60 17.91 -14.97
N ASN A 64 17.58 17.36 -16.20
CA ASN A 64 16.52 17.64 -17.18
C ASN A 64 15.33 16.67 -17.16
N ARG A 65 15.18 15.89 -16.08
CA ARG A 65 14.05 14.97 -15.90
C ARG A 65 13.16 15.45 -14.76
N ARG A 66 11.85 15.39 -14.99
CA ARG A 66 10.83 15.63 -13.96
C ARG A 66 9.87 14.46 -13.87
N ILE A 67 9.36 14.21 -12.67
CA ILE A 67 8.28 13.25 -12.45
C ILE A 67 6.96 13.92 -12.89
N THR A 68 6.16 13.24 -13.69
CA THR A 68 4.87 13.74 -14.18
C THR A 68 3.67 13.00 -13.59
N LYS A 69 3.89 11.77 -13.13
CA LYS A 69 2.88 10.93 -12.49
C LYS A 69 3.56 10.09 -11.41
N SER A 70 2.85 9.87 -10.31
CA SER A 70 3.16 8.89 -9.27
C SER A 70 1.82 8.33 -8.80
N GLN A 71 1.70 7.01 -8.79
CA GLN A 71 0.49 6.32 -8.37
C GLN A 71 0.90 5.17 -7.44
N PRO A 72 0.92 5.43 -6.12
CA PRO A 72 1.29 4.44 -5.13
C PRO A 72 0.13 3.47 -4.89
N VAL A 73 0.45 2.18 -4.94
CA VAL A 73 -0.50 1.08 -4.79
C VAL A 73 0.10 0.05 -3.82
N LEU A 74 -0.71 -0.43 -2.88
CA LEU A 74 -0.39 -1.54 -2.00
C LEU A 74 -1.38 -2.69 -2.27
N THR A 75 -0.84 -3.88 -2.49
CA THR A 75 -1.62 -5.10 -2.73
C THR A 75 -1.22 -6.19 -1.74
N PHE A 76 -2.20 -6.92 -1.21
CA PHE A 76 -1.98 -8.03 -0.28
C PHE A 76 -3.19 -8.97 -0.23
N GLY A 77 -2.96 -10.22 0.13
CA GLY A 77 -4.03 -11.18 0.43
C GLY A 77 -4.51 -11.06 1.88
N LEU A 78 -5.81 -10.90 2.09
CA LEU A 78 -6.46 -10.85 3.41
C LEU A 78 -7.23 -12.15 3.69
N LEU A 79 -7.09 -12.68 4.90
CA LEU A 79 -7.82 -13.87 5.38
C LEU A 79 -9.13 -13.53 6.11
N GLU A 80 -9.18 -12.36 6.76
CA GLU A 80 -10.28 -11.99 7.65
C GLU A 80 -11.44 -11.33 6.90
N LEU A 81 -12.43 -12.15 6.56
CA LEU A 81 -13.67 -11.74 5.89
C LEU A 81 -14.79 -11.53 6.92
N ILE A 82 -14.77 -10.38 7.60
CA ILE A 82 -15.84 -9.96 8.52
C ILE A 82 -16.54 -8.70 8.01
N HIS A 83 -17.81 -8.51 8.38
CA HIS A 83 -18.64 -7.40 7.91
C HIS A 83 -17.99 -6.02 8.13
N THR A 84 -17.27 -5.84 9.24
CA THR A 84 -16.56 -4.58 9.52
C THR A 84 -15.34 -4.36 8.64
N ASN A 85 -14.69 -5.42 8.14
CA ASN A 85 -13.51 -5.31 7.29
C ASN A 85 -13.89 -5.07 5.83
N PHE A 86 -15.08 -5.51 5.39
CA PHE A 86 -15.49 -5.35 3.99
C PHE A 86 -15.52 -3.89 3.54
N ASN A 87 -16.14 -3.00 4.32
CA ASN A 87 -16.14 -1.56 4.03
C ASN A 87 -14.77 -0.90 4.20
N ASP A 88 -13.90 -1.47 5.05
CA ASP A 88 -12.52 -0.98 5.18
C ASP A 88 -11.66 -1.41 3.98
N CYS A 89 -11.97 -2.54 3.35
CA CYS A 89 -11.18 -3.11 2.25
C CYS A 89 -11.61 -2.62 0.87
N PHE A 90 -12.91 -2.34 0.69
CA PHE A 90 -13.45 -1.88 -0.59
C PHE A 90 -14.31 -0.63 -0.39
N ALA A 91 -14.08 0.36 -1.24
CA ALA A 91 -14.85 1.60 -1.26
C ALA A 91 -16.20 1.42 -1.97
N GLY A 92 -17.17 2.29 -1.64
CA GLY A 92 -18.47 2.31 -2.30
C GLY A 92 -19.37 1.12 -1.96
N LEU A 93 -19.19 0.52 -0.78
CA LEU A 93 -20.05 -0.56 -0.27
C LEU A 93 -20.89 -0.07 0.91
N SER A 94 -22.15 -0.52 0.95
CA SER A 94 -23.00 -0.46 2.14
C SER A 94 -23.04 -1.81 2.84
N VAL A 95 -23.02 -1.74 4.17
CA VAL A 95 -23.29 -2.90 5.04
C VAL A 95 -24.54 -2.58 5.86
N SER A 96 -25.57 -3.42 5.75
CA SER A 96 -26.79 -3.30 6.54
C SER A 96 -26.98 -4.52 7.45
N ASP A 97 -27.50 -4.30 8.65
CA ASP A 97 -27.83 -5.37 9.60
C ASP A 97 -29.30 -5.77 9.43
N ALA A 98 -29.52 -7.01 8.99
CA ALA A 98 -30.85 -7.62 8.85
C ALA A 98 -31.25 -8.43 10.09
N GLY A 99 -30.54 -8.26 11.21
CA GLY A 99 -30.75 -8.89 12.51
C GLY A 99 -30.22 -10.33 12.60
N THR A 100 -30.33 -11.11 11.52
CA THR A 100 -29.81 -12.49 11.44
C THR A 100 -28.60 -12.65 10.53
N TYR A 101 -28.36 -11.65 9.67
CA TYR A 101 -27.24 -11.59 8.74
C TYR A 101 -26.88 -10.13 8.48
N HIS A 102 -25.69 -9.91 7.95
CA HIS A 102 -25.28 -8.63 7.37
C HIS A 102 -25.37 -8.73 5.85
N GLU A 103 -26.00 -7.74 5.22
CA GLU A 103 -26.07 -7.61 3.77
C GLU A 103 -25.03 -6.60 3.32
N ILE A 104 -24.25 -6.95 2.29
CA ILE A 104 -23.23 -6.10 1.70
C ILE A 104 -23.61 -5.83 0.25
N THR A 105 -23.79 -4.55 -0.09
CA THR A 105 -24.24 -4.11 -1.42
C THR A 105 -23.41 -2.94 -1.94
N ASP A 106 -23.42 -2.74 -3.25
CA ASP A 106 -22.75 -1.61 -3.90
C ASP A 106 -23.61 -0.35 -3.76
N ASP A 107 -23.02 0.74 -3.27
CA ASP A 107 -23.65 2.06 -3.15
C ASP A 107 -23.55 2.89 -4.44
N LEU A 108 -22.74 2.45 -5.40
CA LEU A 108 -22.42 3.08 -6.68
C LEU A 108 -21.87 4.51 -6.54
N ILE A 109 -21.44 4.88 -5.34
CA ILE A 109 -20.96 6.20 -4.97
C ILE A 109 -19.74 6.03 -4.08
N ILE A 110 -18.65 6.72 -4.42
CA ILE A 110 -17.48 6.84 -3.52
C ILE A 110 -17.70 8.08 -2.65
N ALA A 111 -17.97 7.85 -1.36
CA ALA A 111 -18.16 8.91 -0.38
C ALA A 111 -16.81 9.40 0.17
N PRO A 112 -16.75 10.63 0.72
CA PRO A 112 -15.55 11.10 1.41
C PRO A 112 -15.10 10.22 2.57
N GLY A 113 -16.03 9.49 3.20
CA GLY A 113 -15.75 8.56 4.30
C GLY A 113 -15.18 7.20 3.86
N ASP A 114 -15.15 6.90 2.55
CA ASP A 114 -14.54 5.69 2.02
C ASP A 114 -13.02 5.80 1.91
N TYR A 115 -12.49 7.02 2.02
CA TYR A 115 -11.06 7.25 2.09
C TYR A 115 -10.58 7.03 3.51
N HIS A 116 -9.56 6.19 3.65
CA HIS A 116 -8.79 6.05 4.88
C HIS A 116 -7.71 7.13 4.90
N GLU A 117 -7.46 7.76 6.05
CA GLU A 117 -6.40 8.77 6.15
C GLU A 117 -5.04 8.13 5.86
N ASN A 118 -4.84 6.89 6.34
CA ASN A 118 -3.70 6.07 5.99
C ASN A 118 -3.92 4.55 6.14
N ILE A 119 -3.20 3.80 5.30
CA ILE A 119 -3.01 2.34 5.42
C ILE A 119 -1.52 2.07 5.55
N THR A 120 -1.12 1.29 6.56
CA THR A 120 0.28 1.00 6.86
C THR A 120 0.52 -0.49 6.93
N TRP A 121 1.48 -0.98 6.15
CA TRP A 121 2.11 -2.27 6.39
C TRP A 121 3.27 -2.10 7.37
N ALA A 122 3.28 -2.88 8.44
CA ALA A 122 4.36 -2.96 9.42
C ALA A 122 5.03 -4.33 9.33
N GLY A 123 6.26 -4.38 8.84
CA GLY A 123 7.10 -5.58 8.76
C GLY A 123 8.21 -5.57 9.81
N VAL A 124 8.67 -6.77 10.16
CA VAL A 124 9.80 -6.97 11.08
C VAL A 124 11.11 -7.00 10.29
N ARG A 125 12.18 -6.44 10.85
CA ARG A 125 13.54 -6.50 10.29
C ARG A 125 14.39 -7.53 11.03
N ASP A 126 15.49 -7.94 10.42
CA ASP A 126 16.47 -8.86 11.02
C ASP A 126 17.17 -8.34 12.30
N ASP A 127 17.05 -7.05 12.60
CA ASP A 127 17.53 -6.40 13.81
C ASP A 127 16.44 -6.17 14.87
N ASP A 128 15.32 -6.90 14.78
CA ASP A 128 14.14 -6.80 15.66
C ASP A 128 13.46 -5.42 15.66
N LYS A 129 13.74 -4.59 14.65
CA LYS A 129 13.09 -3.29 14.43
C LYS A 129 11.98 -3.39 13.40
N TYR A 130 11.19 -2.32 13.26
CA TYR A 130 10.11 -2.27 12.29
C TYR A 130 10.49 -1.49 11.02
N ALA A 131 9.96 -1.98 9.91
CA ALA A 131 9.88 -1.26 8.65
C ALA A 131 8.41 -1.01 8.31
N LEU A 132 8.08 0.24 8.04
CA LEU A 132 6.71 0.67 7.80
C LEU A 132 6.60 1.18 6.35
N ILE A 133 5.65 0.65 5.59
CA ILE A 133 5.21 1.23 4.32
C ILE A 133 3.84 1.83 4.56
N GLN A 134 3.71 3.14 4.43
CA GLN A 134 2.46 3.84 4.69
C GLN A 134 1.98 4.56 3.42
N LEU A 135 0.72 4.32 3.07
CA LEU A 135 -0.04 5.05 2.07
C LEU A 135 -0.95 6.07 2.77
N LEU A 136 -1.18 7.22 2.15
CA LEU A 136 -2.01 8.31 2.65
C LEU A 136 -3.22 8.55 1.72
N ASN A 137 -4.34 9.01 2.28
CA ASN A 137 -5.62 9.24 1.59
C ASN A 137 -5.97 8.05 0.67
N VAL A 138 -6.17 6.91 1.29
CA VAL A 138 -6.19 5.61 0.63
C VAL A 138 -7.60 5.22 0.28
N LEU A 139 -7.78 4.67 -0.92
CA LEU A 139 -9.05 4.11 -1.37
C LEU A 139 -8.86 2.62 -1.69
N GLY A 140 -9.77 1.79 -1.21
CA GLY A 140 -9.85 0.36 -1.55
C GLY A 140 -10.57 0.16 -2.88
N ASP A 141 -9.88 0.39 -4.00
CA ASP A 141 -10.43 0.34 -5.36
C ASP A 141 -10.10 -0.96 -6.12
N GLY A 142 -9.69 -1.99 -5.38
CA GLY A 142 -9.45 -3.33 -5.90
C GLY A 142 -10.71 -4.02 -6.42
N LYS A 143 -10.50 -5.01 -7.29
CA LYS A 143 -11.56 -5.90 -7.74
C LYS A 143 -12.02 -6.79 -6.58
N ILE A 144 -13.32 -6.89 -6.38
CA ILE A 144 -13.92 -7.89 -5.50
C ILE A 144 -13.98 -9.23 -6.24
N GLU A 145 -13.20 -10.22 -5.81
CA GLU A 145 -13.16 -11.56 -6.43
C GLU A 145 -13.02 -12.66 -5.38
N PHE A 146 -13.88 -13.66 -5.45
CA PHE A 146 -13.84 -14.84 -4.57
C PHE A 146 -13.42 -16.07 -5.36
N ASN A 147 -12.24 -16.61 -5.04
CA ASN A 147 -11.77 -17.88 -5.56
C ASN A 147 -12.08 -19.01 -4.58
N ILE A 148 -13.26 -19.62 -4.71
CA ILE A 148 -13.73 -20.67 -3.80
C ILE A 148 -13.22 -22.02 -4.30
N LYS A 149 -12.35 -22.65 -3.53
CA LYS A 149 -11.82 -23.99 -3.79
C LYS A 149 -12.10 -24.92 -2.62
N ALA A 150 -12.34 -26.19 -2.90
CA ALA A 150 -12.53 -27.19 -1.85
C ALA A 150 -11.23 -27.38 -1.05
N HIS A 151 -11.33 -27.45 0.28
CA HIS A 151 -10.22 -27.66 1.23
C HIS A 151 -9.20 -26.50 1.34
N GLU A 152 -9.51 -25.32 0.82
CA GLU A 152 -8.68 -24.12 0.97
C GLU A 152 -9.46 -23.02 1.71
N ASP A 153 -8.76 -22.22 2.52
CA ASP A 153 -9.33 -20.98 3.04
C ASP A 153 -9.45 -19.96 1.91
N ILE A 154 -10.50 -19.15 1.95
CA ILE A 154 -10.66 -18.04 1.01
C ILE A 154 -9.65 -16.95 1.40
N VAL A 155 -8.83 -16.54 0.43
CA VAL A 155 -7.96 -15.37 0.52
C VAL A 155 -8.48 -14.35 -0.47
N LEU A 156 -8.64 -13.12 0.00
CA LEU A 156 -9.15 -12.02 -0.81
C LEU A 156 -8.00 -11.08 -1.15
N ASP A 157 -7.83 -10.79 -2.44
CA ASP A 157 -6.82 -9.87 -2.91
C ASP A 157 -7.31 -8.42 -2.72
N ILE A 158 -6.68 -7.71 -1.80
CA ILE A 158 -6.96 -6.30 -1.52
C ILE A 158 -5.98 -5.44 -2.30
N GLN A 159 -6.51 -4.37 -2.90
CA GLN A 159 -5.72 -3.31 -3.51
C GLN A 159 -6.13 -1.98 -2.92
N TYR A 160 -5.14 -1.24 -2.44
CA TYR A 160 -5.27 0.11 -1.95
C TYR A 160 -4.48 1.06 -2.83
N THR A 161 -5.15 2.12 -3.30
CA THR A 161 -4.54 3.19 -4.09
C THR A 161 -4.48 4.47 -3.27
N ALA A 162 -3.29 5.06 -3.17
CA ALA A 162 -3.07 6.31 -2.45
C ALA A 162 -3.39 7.52 -3.33
N HIS A 163 -4.01 8.54 -2.74
CA HIS A 163 -4.42 9.74 -3.46
C HIS A 163 -3.74 11.00 -2.91
N TYR A 164 -3.41 11.92 -3.80
CA TYR A 164 -2.90 13.23 -3.40
C TYR A 164 -3.99 14.01 -2.67
N ALA A 165 -3.62 14.67 -1.58
CA ALA A 165 -4.53 15.59 -0.89
C ALA A 165 -4.79 16.79 -1.80
N LYS A 166 -6.04 17.28 -1.83
CA LYS A 166 -6.40 18.48 -2.61
C LYS A 166 -5.58 19.70 -2.22
N GLU A 167 -5.24 19.81 -0.94
CA GLU A 167 -4.47 20.91 -0.38
C GLU A 167 -2.94 20.73 -0.49
N SER A 168 -2.45 19.55 -0.92
CA SER A 168 -1.02 19.30 -1.17
C SER A 168 -0.85 18.29 -2.31
N MET A 169 -1.03 18.79 -3.54
CA MET A 169 -0.94 18.01 -4.77
C MET A 169 0.51 17.68 -5.19
N ASP A 170 1.49 18.23 -4.49
CA ASP A 170 2.92 18.10 -4.74
C ASP A 170 3.63 17.14 -3.78
N SER A 171 2.96 16.71 -2.71
CA SER A 171 3.47 15.76 -1.74
C SER A 171 3.03 14.34 -2.10
N PRO A 172 3.97 13.42 -2.43
CA PRO A 172 3.61 12.03 -2.72
C PRO A 172 2.84 11.40 -1.54
N PRO A 173 1.71 10.72 -1.78
CA PRO A 173 0.84 10.21 -0.73
C PRO A 173 1.33 8.86 -0.18
N TRP A 174 2.64 8.73 0.04
CA TRP A 174 3.24 7.53 0.62
C TRP A 174 4.56 7.87 1.32
N ARG A 175 4.93 7.04 2.30
CA ARG A 175 6.22 7.11 2.97
C ARG A 175 6.68 5.74 3.44
N ILE A 176 8.00 5.56 3.46
CA ILE A 176 8.65 4.42 4.09
C ILE A 176 9.34 4.94 5.34
N ARG A 177 9.08 4.30 6.50
CA ARG A 177 9.76 4.62 7.76
C ARG A 177 10.54 3.40 8.24
N LEU A 178 11.78 3.64 8.63
CA LEU A 178 12.64 2.65 9.26
C LEU A 178 12.82 3.09 10.71
N GLU A 179 12.41 2.26 11.64
CA GLU A 179 12.65 2.56 13.06
C GLU A 179 14.11 2.29 13.42
N ASP A 180 14.63 3.11 14.34
CA ASP A 180 16.01 3.11 14.86
C ASP A 180 16.18 2.28 16.13
#